data_AF-A0A9D5DMG4-F1
#
_entry.id   AF-A0A9D5DMG4-F1
#
_cell.length_a   1.000
_cell.length_b   1.000
_cell.length_c   1.000
_cell.angle_alpha   90.00
_cell.angle_beta   90.00
_cell.angle_gamma   90.00
#
_symmetry.space_group_name_H-M   'P 1'
#
loop_
_entity.id
_entity.type
_entity.pdbx_description
1 polymer ?
#
loop_
_entity_poly.entity_id
_entity_poly.type
_entity_poly.pdbx_seq_one_letter_code
_entity_poly.pdbx_strand_id
1 'polypeptide(L)'
;MEGLTVKEISDEMTECARYGELEDMKFILDKYKIDVDYQDDNGNTALHKSSANGHLGVVRELLERGASINKQNNNGNSSLHWAVMNKKREVVIQLLSDGRSVEDGGADVLLKNSMNKSVLTEVFNMNDEDVLKLALEHSSADKLEMEHSGSVQLDEDQEEARSLSDVAISQEVVHSLVFTGDSTPVIRCRELALMGVKEVFDEDPQNDTTGVHLWSSSIVAAFWMADLAKSGDVFAGRRVIELGCGCGLMGLAAAAYSRHFSGRLPERLYLTDVSKLSLENAGANIQLNAALLGESLSFAQAKYLNWFDRQSIQSLDPTNPGIWGSFDIILGSDLVYNSDMEIQLSRVISDLLSPLGTFYYVHRHDRLSASNFRSALEAAGLICQEAPSPEEYARNPLYAQSQQVADSLFNELSTHSEFYLLVARRK
;
A
#
# COMPACT_ATOMS: atom_id res chain seq x y z
N MET A 1 2.15 -49.01 19.89
CA MET A 1 1.98 -49.16 18.43
C MET A 1 1.03 -50.31 18.19
N GLU A 2 -0.21 -50.02 17.82
CA GLU A 2 -0.92 -50.87 16.85
C GLU A 2 -1.74 -49.92 15.96
N GLY A 3 -1.34 -49.80 14.69
CA GLY A 3 -2.16 -49.21 13.63
C GLY A 3 -1.64 -47.90 13.03
N LEU A 4 -1.62 -46.80 13.81
CA LEU A 4 -1.52 -45.46 13.25
C LEU A 4 -0.08 -44.96 13.10
N THR A 5 0.21 -44.34 11.97
CA THR A 5 1.46 -43.66 11.64
C THR A 5 1.52 -42.28 12.32
N VAL A 6 2.73 -41.72 12.46
CA VAL A 6 2.92 -40.35 13.00
C VAL A 6 2.15 -39.32 12.15
N LYS A 7 2.11 -39.51 10.83
CA LYS A 7 1.34 -38.65 9.92
C LYS A 7 -0.17 -38.72 10.21
N GLU A 8 -0.74 -39.92 10.32
CA GLU A 8 -2.18 -40.06 10.61
C GLU A 8 -2.57 -39.44 11.96
N ILE A 9 -1.75 -39.62 12.99
CA ILE A 9 -1.97 -39.00 14.31
C ILE A 9 -1.86 -37.47 14.21
N SER A 10 -0.91 -36.96 13.42
CA SER A 10 -0.75 -35.52 13.23
C SER A 10 -1.87 -34.90 12.41
N ASP A 11 -2.36 -35.60 11.40
CA ASP A 11 -3.48 -35.15 10.58
C ASP A 11 -4.73 -35.06 11.46
N GLU A 12 -4.97 -36.06 12.33
CA GLU A 12 -6.05 -36.02 13.33
C GLU A 12 -5.86 -34.87 14.34
N MET A 13 -4.66 -34.66 14.86
CA MET A 13 -4.32 -33.53 15.74
C MET A 13 -4.65 -32.18 15.07
N THR A 14 -4.26 -32.02 13.81
CA THR A 14 -4.46 -30.79 13.04
C THR A 14 -5.94 -30.56 12.75
N GLU A 15 -6.72 -31.62 12.57
CA GLU A 15 -8.16 -31.55 12.34
C GLU A 15 -8.93 -31.22 13.63
N CYS A 16 -8.58 -31.82 14.77
CA CYS A 16 -9.09 -31.40 16.08
C CYS A 16 -8.81 -29.91 16.32
N ALA A 17 -7.63 -29.42 15.93
CA ALA A 17 -7.30 -28.00 16.03
C ALA A 17 -8.13 -27.11 15.11
N ARG A 18 -8.43 -27.57 13.89
CA ARG A 18 -9.25 -26.86 12.91
C ARG A 18 -10.69 -26.69 13.39
N TYR A 19 -11.26 -27.68 14.07
CA TYR A 19 -12.65 -27.67 14.52
C TYR A 19 -12.85 -27.34 16.02
N GLY A 20 -11.76 -27.17 16.76
CA GLY A 20 -11.82 -26.75 18.17
C GLY A 20 -12.14 -27.89 19.14
N GLU A 21 -11.84 -29.14 18.76
CA GLU A 21 -12.09 -30.35 19.55
C GLU A 21 -11.02 -30.49 20.66
N LEU A 22 -11.18 -29.70 21.72
CA LEU A 22 -10.19 -29.59 22.80
C LEU A 22 -9.93 -30.90 23.55
N GLU A 23 -10.97 -31.67 23.84
CA GLU A 23 -10.82 -32.92 24.60
C GLU A 23 -10.10 -34.00 23.78
N ASP A 24 -10.37 -34.06 22.47
CA ASP A 24 -9.69 -34.97 21.55
C ASP A 24 -8.24 -34.53 21.33
N MET A 25 -7.98 -33.22 21.19
CA MET A 25 -6.62 -32.66 21.16
C MET A 25 -5.81 -33.07 22.40
N LYS A 26 -6.36 -32.90 23.61
CA LYS A 26 -5.72 -33.32 24.87
C LYS A 26 -5.44 -34.81 24.88
N PHE A 27 -6.43 -35.63 24.50
CA PHE A 27 -6.27 -37.07 24.43
C PHE A 27 -5.13 -37.47 23.48
N ILE A 28 -5.04 -36.85 22.30
CA ILE A 28 -3.98 -37.11 21.32
C ILE A 28 -2.61 -36.76 21.92
N LEU A 29 -2.46 -35.56 22.50
CA LEU A 29 -1.19 -35.08 23.07
C LEU A 29 -0.75 -35.87 24.31
N ASP A 30 -1.67 -36.39 25.11
CA ASP A 30 -1.36 -37.22 26.28
C ASP A 30 -1.00 -38.66 25.91
N LYS A 31 -1.70 -39.22 24.92
CA LYS A 31 -1.58 -40.63 24.55
C LYS A 31 -0.43 -40.86 23.58
N TYR A 32 -0.18 -39.93 22.67
CA TYR A 32 0.82 -40.07 21.62
C TYR A 32 1.98 -39.11 21.85
N LYS A 33 3.21 -39.61 21.71
CA LYS A 33 4.42 -38.78 21.75
C LYS A 33 4.63 -38.10 20.40
N ILE A 34 3.75 -37.16 20.08
CA ILE A 34 3.81 -36.37 18.85
C ILE A 34 4.44 -35.01 19.13
N ASP A 35 5.16 -34.48 18.14
CA ASP A 35 5.65 -33.11 18.18
C ASP A 35 4.46 -32.14 18.05
N VAL A 36 4.28 -31.26 19.03
CA VAL A 36 3.19 -30.26 19.04
C VAL A 36 3.30 -29.28 17.87
N ASP A 37 4.51 -29.07 17.36
CA ASP A 37 4.82 -28.23 16.20
C ASP A 37 4.93 -29.03 14.90
N TYR A 38 4.44 -30.28 14.85
CA TYR A 38 4.39 -31.04 13.60
C TYR A 38 3.64 -30.25 12.52
N GLN A 39 4.23 -30.19 11.33
CA GLN A 39 3.69 -29.44 10.19
C GLN A 39 3.00 -30.37 9.20
N ASP A 40 1.77 -30.03 8.81
CA ASP A 40 1.06 -30.69 7.71
C ASP A 40 1.78 -30.47 6.36
N ASP A 41 1.26 -31.07 5.28
CA ASP A 41 1.87 -30.94 3.94
C ASP A 41 1.93 -29.47 3.44
N ASN A 42 1.19 -28.54 4.06
CA ASN A 42 1.21 -27.10 3.78
C ASN A 42 2.06 -26.30 4.79
N GLY A 43 2.81 -26.96 5.66
CA GLY A 43 3.62 -26.32 6.68
C GLY A 43 2.81 -25.85 7.90
N ASN A 44 1.50 -26.13 7.99
CA ASN A 44 0.70 -25.64 9.11
C ASN A 44 0.84 -26.56 10.32
N THR A 45 1.01 -25.97 11.49
CA THR A 45 0.89 -26.67 12.77
C THR A 45 -0.56 -26.67 13.26
N ALA A 46 -0.88 -27.47 14.28
CA ALA A 46 -2.15 -27.38 14.99
C ALA A 46 -2.45 -25.95 15.51
N LEU A 47 -1.41 -25.20 15.91
CA LEU A 47 -1.57 -23.83 16.37
C LEU A 47 -2.02 -22.89 15.25
N HIS A 48 -1.59 -23.10 13.99
CA HIS A 48 -2.09 -22.31 12.85
C HIS A 48 -3.59 -22.51 12.63
N LYS A 49 -4.05 -23.77 12.61
CA LYS A 49 -5.46 -24.08 12.32
C LYS A 49 -6.40 -23.59 13.42
N SER A 50 -6.04 -23.82 14.68
CA SER A 50 -6.83 -23.31 15.80
C SER A 50 -6.82 -21.79 15.87
N SER A 51 -5.71 -21.16 15.46
CA SER A 51 -5.59 -19.70 15.43
C SER A 51 -6.44 -19.04 14.35
N ALA A 52 -6.43 -19.55 13.11
CA ALA A 52 -7.30 -19.02 12.04
C ALA A 52 -8.79 -19.22 12.30
N ASN A 53 -9.17 -20.28 13.00
CA ASN A 53 -10.59 -20.57 13.28
C ASN A 53 -11.08 -19.95 14.59
N GLY A 54 -10.19 -19.37 15.41
CA GLY A 54 -10.56 -18.69 16.65
C GLY A 54 -10.81 -19.63 17.83
N HIS A 55 -10.27 -20.84 17.81
CA HIS A 55 -10.48 -21.85 18.84
C HIS A 55 -9.56 -21.63 20.05
N LEU A 56 -9.87 -20.59 20.84
CA LEU A 56 -9.07 -20.14 21.98
C LEU A 56 -8.75 -21.23 23.01
N GLY A 57 -9.67 -22.19 23.24
CA GLY A 57 -9.43 -23.32 24.14
C GLY A 57 -8.27 -24.21 23.66
N VAL A 58 -8.25 -24.53 22.37
CA VAL A 58 -7.18 -25.33 21.75
C VAL A 58 -5.88 -24.54 21.68
N VAL A 59 -5.95 -23.24 21.33
CA VAL A 59 -4.76 -22.37 21.33
C VAL A 59 -4.07 -22.40 22.70
N ARG A 60 -4.82 -22.22 23.79
CA ARG A 60 -4.24 -22.25 25.16
C ARG A 60 -3.59 -23.59 25.49
N GLU A 61 -4.25 -24.71 25.20
CA GLU A 61 -3.67 -26.04 25.42
C GLU A 61 -2.37 -26.24 24.64
N LEU A 62 -2.33 -25.83 23.37
CA LEU A 62 -1.13 -25.94 22.54
C LEU A 62 0.02 -25.08 23.07
N LEU A 63 -0.26 -23.84 23.51
CA LEU A 63 0.74 -22.97 24.13
C LEU A 63 1.27 -23.56 25.45
N GLU A 64 0.38 -24.13 26.29
CA GLU A 64 0.76 -24.83 27.53
C GLU A 64 1.66 -26.04 27.26
N ARG A 65 1.48 -26.69 26.09
CA ARG A 65 2.30 -27.81 25.61
C ARG A 65 3.59 -27.37 24.93
N GLY A 66 3.86 -26.05 24.87
CA GLY A 66 5.08 -25.48 24.34
C GLY A 66 5.07 -25.22 22.83
N ALA A 67 3.90 -25.18 22.18
CA ALA A 67 3.80 -24.85 20.76
C ALA A 67 4.44 -23.49 20.48
N SER A 68 5.21 -23.41 19.38
CA SER A 68 5.88 -22.18 18.98
C SER A 68 4.94 -21.31 18.15
N ILE A 69 4.77 -20.06 18.59
CA ILE A 69 3.94 -19.07 17.90
C ILE A 69 4.55 -18.71 16.54
N ASN A 70 5.88 -18.72 16.45
CA ASN A 70 6.66 -18.21 15.32
C ASN A 70 7.00 -19.26 14.24
N LYS A 71 6.54 -20.51 14.39
CA LYS A 71 6.67 -21.50 13.31
C LYS A 71 5.98 -20.97 12.07
N GLN A 72 6.71 -20.96 10.95
CA GLN A 72 6.21 -20.47 9.68
C GLN A 72 5.74 -21.64 8.82
N ASN A 73 4.54 -21.52 8.26
CA ASN A 73 4.04 -22.44 7.24
C ASN A 73 4.72 -22.20 5.88
N ASN A 74 4.30 -22.94 4.85
CA ASN A 74 4.91 -22.82 3.51
C ASN A 74 4.78 -21.42 2.88
N ASN A 75 3.88 -20.58 3.40
CA ASN A 75 3.68 -19.19 2.97
C ASN A 75 4.43 -18.19 3.88
N GLY A 76 5.30 -18.67 4.78
CA GLY A 76 5.99 -17.84 5.76
C GLY A 76 5.07 -17.32 6.87
N ASN A 77 3.78 -17.66 6.88
CA ASN A 77 2.86 -17.15 7.88
C ASN A 77 3.05 -17.92 9.19
N SER A 78 3.04 -17.20 10.31
CA SER A 78 2.97 -17.78 11.64
C SER A 78 1.53 -17.95 12.12
N SER A 79 1.34 -18.62 13.26
CA SER A 79 0.01 -18.78 13.87
C SER A 79 -0.65 -17.43 14.18
N LEU A 80 0.16 -16.44 14.57
CA LEU A 80 -0.29 -15.09 14.86
C LEU A 80 -0.70 -14.34 13.58
N HIS A 81 0.00 -14.50 12.46
CA HIS A 81 -0.46 -13.99 11.15
C HIS A 81 -1.85 -14.55 10.82
N TRP A 82 -2.07 -15.85 11.01
CA TRP A 82 -3.35 -16.50 10.71
C TRP A 82 -4.50 -15.99 11.58
N ALA A 83 -4.26 -15.77 12.87
CA ALA A 83 -5.24 -15.17 13.78
C ALA A 83 -5.62 -13.74 13.35
N VAL A 84 -4.63 -12.94 12.95
CA VAL A 84 -4.79 -11.54 12.54
C VAL A 84 -5.55 -11.44 11.22
N MET A 85 -5.11 -12.13 10.17
CA MET A 85 -5.75 -12.12 8.85
C MET A 85 -7.21 -12.60 8.90
N ASN A 86 -7.53 -13.54 9.79
CA ASN A 86 -8.89 -14.06 9.98
C ASN A 86 -9.70 -13.31 11.05
N LYS A 87 -9.16 -12.19 11.55
CA LYS A 87 -9.78 -11.29 12.53
C LYS A 87 -10.23 -12.01 13.82
N LYS A 88 -9.44 -12.98 14.29
CA LYS A 88 -9.70 -13.76 15.52
C LYS A 88 -9.16 -13.03 16.74
N ARG A 89 -9.77 -11.89 17.05
CA ARG A 89 -9.35 -10.94 18.10
C ARG A 89 -8.88 -11.59 19.40
N GLU A 90 -9.71 -12.44 20.00
CA GLU A 90 -9.38 -13.08 21.30
C GLU A 90 -8.17 -14.02 21.23
N VAL A 91 -7.95 -14.66 20.08
CA VAL A 91 -6.74 -15.46 19.85
C VAL A 91 -5.51 -14.56 19.68
N VAL A 92 -5.63 -13.46 18.94
CA VAL A 92 -4.54 -12.49 18.77
C VAL A 92 -4.07 -11.97 20.13
N ILE A 93 -5.02 -11.57 20.98
CA ILE A 93 -4.72 -11.13 22.36
C ILE A 93 -4.02 -12.23 23.15
N GLN A 94 -4.51 -13.47 23.09
CA GLN A 94 -3.89 -14.59 23.81
C GLN A 94 -2.46 -14.89 23.35
N LEU A 95 -2.19 -14.81 22.04
CA LEU A 95 -0.87 -15.06 21.47
C LEU A 95 0.11 -13.91 21.78
N LEU A 96 -0.34 -12.65 21.74
CA LEU A 96 0.47 -11.49 22.13
C LEU A 96 0.69 -11.41 23.65
N SER A 97 -0.21 -11.98 24.44
CA SER A 97 -0.07 -12.04 25.91
C SER A 97 0.72 -13.26 26.38
N ASP A 98 1.21 -14.10 25.47
CA ASP A 98 2.10 -15.21 25.81
C ASP A 98 3.44 -14.65 26.32
N GLY A 99 3.74 -14.89 27.59
CA GLY A 99 4.90 -14.28 28.26
C GLY A 99 6.24 -14.92 27.91
N ARG A 100 6.31 -15.86 26.95
CA ARG A 100 7.58 -16.44 26.51
C ARG A 100 8.35 -15.46 25.65
N SER A 101 9.68 -15.57 25.69
CA SER A 101 10.55 -14.83 24.79
C SER A 101 10.43 -15.38 23.35
N VAL A 102 10.85 -14.58 22.35
CA VAL A 102 10.92 -15.05 20.96
C VAL A 102 11.78 -16.31 20.82
N GLU A 103 12.88 -16.40 21.58
CA GLU A 103 13.78 -17.56 21.58
C GLU A 103 13.13 -18.82 22.17
N ASP A 104 12.20 -18.63 23.11
CA ASP A 104 11.42 -19.71 23.76
C ASP A 104 10.09 -20.00 23.03
N GLY A 105 9.92 -19.48 21.80
CA GLY A 105 8.74 -19.72 20.97
C GLY A 105 7.55 -18.81 21.25
N GLY A 106 7.72 -17.75 22.03
CA GLY A 106 6.76 -16.65 22.19
C GLY A 106 6.63 -15.78 20.92
N ALA A 107 5.65 -14.87 20.88
CA ALA A 107 5.33 -14.13 19.67
C ALA A 107 6.45 -13.16 19.25
N ASP A 108 6.77 -13.13 17.96
CA ASP A 108 7.57 -12.06 17.35
C ASP A 108 6.66 -11.22 16.44
N VAL A 109 6.31 -10.02 16.90
CA VAL A 109 5.44 -9.10 16.15
C VAL A 109 6.12 -8.51 14.91
N LEU A 110 7.44 -8.61 14.81
CA LEU A 110 8.22 -8.17 13.65
C LEU A 110 8.53 -9.30 12.68
N LEU A 111 8.18 -10.55 13.02
CA LEU A 111 8.35 -11.71 12.14
C LEU A 111 7.58 -11.48 10.85
N LYS A 112 8.29 -11.56 9.73
CA LYS A 112 7.75 -11.34 8.40
C LYS A 112 7.40 -12.65 7.72
N ASN A 113 6.23 -12.69 7.08
CA ASN A 113 5.85 -13.78 6.20
C ASN A 113 6.55 -13.72 4.83
N SER A 114 6.21 -14.64 3.93
CA SER A 114 6.81 -14.65 2.57
C SER A 114 6.40 -13.43 1.73
N MET A 115 5.38 -12.70 2.16
CA MET A 115 4.92 -11.43 1.58
C MET A 115 5.64 -10.22 2.19
N ASN A 116 6.67 -10.45 3.03
CA ASN A 116 7.42 -9.43 3.76
C ASN A 116 6.56 -8.58 4.72
N LYS A 117 5.31 -8.98 4.98
CA LYS A 117 4.42 -8.34 5.95
C LYS A 117 4.73 -8.91 7.33
N SER A 118 5.03 -8.04 8.29
CA SER A 118 5.16 -8.48 9.67
C SER A 118 3.78 -8.71 10.29
N VAL A 119 3.74 -9.47 11.38
CA VAL A 119 2.56 -9.55 12.23
C VAL A 119 2.04 -8.14 12.58
N LEU A 120 2.93 -7.23 12.95
CA LEU A 120 2.57 -5.85 13.30
C LEU A 120 1.91 -5.12 12.13
N THR A 121 2.44 -5.27 10.90
CA THR A 121 1.80 -4.73 9.69
C THR A 121 0.41 -5.31 9.46
N GLU A 122 0.23 -6.62 9.67
CA GLU A 122 -1.09 -7.24 9.52
C GLU A 122 -2.07 -6.81 10.61
N VAL A 123 -1.59 -6.54 11.83
CA VAL A 123 -2.42 -6.02 12.92
C VAL A 123 -3.00 -4.65 12.57
N PHE A 124 -2.27 -3.78 11.85
CA PHE A 124 -2.83 -2.53 11.33
C PHE A 124 -4.05 -2.77 10.44
N ASN A 125 -4.05 -3.84 9.63
CA ASN A 125 -5.16 -4.18 8.73
C ASN A 125 -6.40 -4.72 9.47
N MET A 126 -6.29 -5.08 10.75
CA MET A 126 -7.45 -5.50 11.56
C MET A 126 -8.37 -4.33 11.91
N ASN A 127 -7.87 -3.09 11.90
CA ASN A 127 -8.58 -1.90 12.38
C ASN A 127 -9.11 -2.04 13.81
N ASP A 128 -8.31 -2.65 14.70
CA ASP A 128 -8.59 -2.85 16.13
C ASP A 128 -7.51 -2.15 16.96
N GLU A 129 -7.84 -0.98 17.51
CA GLU A 129 -6.90 -0.10 18.24
C GLU A 129 -6.30 -0.78 19.48
N ASP A 130 -7.08 -1.59 20.19
CA ASP A 130 -6.61 -2.27 21.40
C ASP A 130 -5.56 -3.32 21.06
N VAL A 131 -5.81 -4.09 19.99
CA VAL A 131 -4.87 -5.11 19.50
C VAL A 131 -3.62 -4.47 18.91
N LEU A 132 -3.77 -3.36 18.18
CA LEU A 132 -2.63 -2.62 17.64
C LEU A 132 -1.74 -2.09 18.76
N LYS A 133 -2.34 -1.48 19.79
CA LYS A 133 -1.61 -1.01 20.96
C LYS A 133 -0.87 -2.16 21.65
N LEU A 134 -1.54 -3.30 21.87
CA LEU A 134 -0.94 -4.48 22.47
C LEU A 134 0.26 -5.01 21.66
N ALA A 135 0.17 -4.99 20.32
CA ALA A 135 1.25 -5.41 19.44
C ALA A 135 2.43 -4.42 19.44
N LEU A 136 2.17 -3.12 19.50
CA LEU A 136 3.19 -2.07 19.60
C LEU A 136 3.92 -2.07 20.95
N GLU A 137 3.21 -2.38 22.03
CA GLU A 137 3.77 -2.49 23.39
C GLU A 137 4.43 -3.86 23.66
N HIS A 138 4.41 -4.78 22.68
CA HIS A 138 4.99 -6.11 22.82
C HIS A 138 6.52 -6.03 22.86
N SER A 139 7.17 -6.79 23.74
CA SER A 139 8.64 -6.76 23.93
C SER A 139 9.48 -7.01 22.66
N SER A 140 8.93 -7.74 21.68
CA SER A 140 9.60 -7.94 20.38
C SER A 140 9.58 -6.70 19.49
N ALA A 141 8.68 -5.75 19.74
CA ALA A 141 8.58 -4.47 19.04
C ALA A 141 9.69 -3.48 19.45
N ASP A 142 10.31 -3.66 20.63
CA ASP A 142 11.39 -2.78 21.15
C ASP A 142 12.60 -2.66 20.21
N LYS A 143 12.79 -3.63 19.31
CA LYS A 143 13.81 -3.55 18.25
C LYS A 143 13.59 -2.36 17.30
N LEU A 144 12.38 -1.80 17.23
CA LEU A 144 12.06 -0.56 16.51
C LEU A 144 12.73 0.68 17.15
N GLU A 145 12.89 0.73 18.47
CA GLU A 145 13.50 1.88 19.17
C GLU A 145 15.04 1.88 19.10
N MET A 146 15.67 0.69 19.05
CA MET A 146 17.13 0.60 18.92
C MET A 146 17.65 0.95 17.52
N GLU A 147 16.80 0.83 16.49
CA GLU A 147 17.12 1.30 15.13
C GLU A 147 17.03 2.83 14.98
N HIS A 148 16.38 3.53 15.91
CA HIS A 148 16.13 4.98 15.83
C HIS A 148 17.04 5.86 16.70
N SER A 149 17.90 5.27 17.55
CA SER A 149 18.78 6.02 18.47
C SER A 149 20.27 6.03 18.09
N GLY A 150 20.66 5.28 17.06
CA GLY A 150 22.00 5.35 16.46
C GLY A 150 21.98 6.24 15.24
N SER A 151 22.87 7.23 15.17
CA SER A 151 23.25 7.90 13.93
C SER A 151 23.46 6.84 12.83
N VAL A 152 22.58 6.83 11.83
CA VAL A 152 22.65 5.92 10.69
C VAL A 152 23.95 6.21 9.94
N GLN A 153 25.01 5.50 10.30
CA GLN A 153 25.93 5.00 9.29
C GLN A 153 25.14 3.89 8.60
N LEU A 154 24.69 4.20 7.39
CA LEU A 154 24.19 3.18 6.47
C LEU A 154 25.36 2.21 6.30
N ASP A 155 25.25 1.02 6.87
CA ASP A 155 26.03 -0.09 6.36
C ASP A 155 25.64 -0.20 4.89
N GLU A 156 26.63 -0.03 4.03
CA GLU A 156 26.58 -0.23 2.59
C GLU A 156 26.34 -1.71 2.29
N ASP A 157 25.25 -2.29 2.77
CA ASP A 157 24.61 -3.37 2.04
C ASP A 157 24.01 -2.71 0.81
N GLN A 158 24.75 -2.87 -0.29
CA GLN A 158 24.30 -2.59 -1.64
C GLN A 158 22.98 -3.36 -1.88
N GLU A 159 21.84 -2.75 -1.51
CA GLU A 159 20.67 -2.84 -2.36
C GLU A 159 21.10 -2.21 -3.67
N GLU A 160 21.72 -3.00 -4.56
CA GLU A 160 21.79 -2.68 -5.97
C GLU A 160 20.38 -2.23 -6.35
N ALA A 161 20.25 -0.93 -6.63
CA ALA A 161 18.99 -0.29 -6.95
C ALA A 161 18.43 -0.99 -8.19
N ARG A 162 17.62 -2.02 -7.99
CA ARG A 162 17.09 -2.87 -9.07
C ARG A 162 16.39 -1.96 -10.05
N SER A 163 16.95 -1.84 -11.24
CA SER A 163 16.25 -1.21 -12.36
C SER A 163 15.21 -2.20 -12.88
N LEU A 164 14.21 -1.73 -13.62
CA LEU A 164 13.32 -2.60 -14.39
C LEU A 164 14.10 -3.53 -15.33
N SER A 165 15.34 -3.20 -15.71
CA SER A 165 16.22 -4.12 -16.46
C SER A 165 16.63 -5.36 -15.67
N ASP A 166 16.61 -5.28 -14.33
CA ASP A 166 17.13 -6.29 -13.41
C ASP A 166 16.00 -7.10 -12.74
N VAL A 167 14.74 -6.75 -13.06
CA VAL A 167 13.53 -7.40 -12.54
C VAL A 167 12.83 -8.10 -13.68
N ALA A 168 12.48 -9.37 -13.50
CA ALA A 168 11.71 -10.10 -14.49
C ALA A 168 10.27 -9.58 -14.53
N ILE A 169 9.83 -9.10 -15.70
CA ILE A 169 8.45 -8.68 -15.93
C ILE A 169 7.65 -9.93 -16.36
N SER A 170 6.69 -10.38 -15.56
CA SER A 170 5.81 -11.52 -15.92
C SER A 170 4.76 -11.12 -16.94
N GLN A 171 4.27 -9.89 -16.85
CA GLN A 171 3.21 -9.36 -17.70
C GLN A 171 3.35 -7.85 -17.83
N GLU A 172 3.03 -7.34 -19.01
CA GLU A 172 2.99 -5.92 -19.31
C GLU A 172 1.68 -5.63 -20.04
N VAL A 173 0.93 -4.66 -19.52
CA VAL A 173 -0.33 -4.21 -20.12
C VAL A 173 -0.25 -2.70 -20.31
N VAL A 174 -0.59 -2.22 -21.50
CA VAL A 174 -0.72 -0.78 -21.76
C VAL A 174 -2.18 -0.45 -21.95
N HIS A 175 -2.74 0.22 -20.96
CA HIS A 175 -4.12 0.70 -20.94
C HIS A 175 -4.27 1.94 -21.79
N SER A 176 -5.43 2.09 -22.42
CA SER A 176 -5.84 3.31 -23.12
C SER A 176 -7.01 3.91 -22.35
N LEU A 177 -6.84 5.08 -21.76
CA LEU A 177 -7.77 5.62 -20.77
C LEU A 177 -8.34 6.94 -21.26
N VAL A 178 -9.65 7.12 -21.12
CA VAL A 178 -10.38 8.33 -21.48
C VAL A 178 -11.23 8.75 -20.30
N PHE A 179 -11.19 10.04 -19.98
CA PHE A 179 -11.83 10.63 -18.81
C PHE A 179 -12.82 11.74 -19.18
N THR A 180 -13.15 11.86 -20.45
CA THR A 180 -14.07 12.86 -21.00
C THR A 180 -15.05 12.24 -21.99
N GLY A 181 -16.24 12.84 -22.09
CA GLY A 181 -17.30 12.35 -22.99
C GLY A 181 -16.99 12.48 -24.49
N ASP A 182 -16.01 13.30 -24.89
CA ASP A 182 -15.56 13.48 -26.28
C ASP A 182 -14.55 12.41 -26.73
N SER A 183 -14.26 11.42 -25.88
CA SER A 183 -13.35 10.29 -26.18
C SER A 183 -11.89 10.68 -26.43
N THR A 184 -11.48 11.90 -26.09
CA THR A 184 -10.10 12.40 -26.26
C THR A 184 -9.70 13.41 -25.19
N PRO A 185 -8.42 13.52 -24.84
CA PRO A 185 -7.29 12.65 -25.22
C PRO A 185 -7.35 11.24 -24.62
N VAL A 186 -6.76 10.28 -25.34
CA VAL A 186 -6.58 8.89 -24.89
C VAL A 186 -5.22 8.76 -24.20
N ILE A 187 -5.21 8.74 -22.88
CA ILE A 187 -3.99 8.63 -22.08
C ILE A 187 -3.56 7.16 -22.03
N ARG A 188 -2.29 6.89 -22.33
CA ARG A 188 -1.73 5.54 -22.26
C ARG A 188 -0.95 5.34 -20.97
N CYS A 189 -1.34 4.36 -20.18
CA CYS A 189 -0.62 4.00 -18.96
C CYS A 189 -0.23 2.53 -18.99
N ARG A 190 1.06 2.28 -18.84
CA ARG A 190 1.65 0.96 -18.68
C ARG A 190 1.50 0.51 -17.25
N GLU A 191 0.95 -0.67 -17.10
CA GLU A 191 0.92 -1.47 -15.88
C GLU A 191 1.86 -2.65 -16.06
N LEU A 192 2.60 -2.95 -15.00
CA LEU A 192 3.60 -4.00 -14.99
C LEU A 192 3.24 -5.04 -13.94
N ALA A 193 3.49 -6.29 -14.25
CA ALA A 193 3.57 -7.38 -13.30
C ALA A 193 5.05 -7.73 -13.12
N LEU A 194 5.55 -7.59 -11.90
CA LEU A 194 6.95 -7.88 -11.60
C LEU A 194 7.06 -9.22 -10.88
N MET A 195 8.04 -10.03 -11.26
CA MET A 195 8.36 -11.31 -10.63
C MET A 195 9.47 -11.11 -9.60
N GLY A 196 9.25 -11.64 -8.39
CA GLY A 196 10.25 -11.57 -7.32
C GLY A 196 10.45 -10.19 -6.71
N VAL A 197 9.46 -9.30 -6.87
CA VAL A 197 9.34 -8.03 -6.14
C VAL A 197 8.44 -8.25 -4.92
N LYS A 198 8.89 -7.79 -3.75
CA LYS A 198 8.39 -8.16 -2.41
C LYS A 198 7.08 -7.48 -1.97
N GLU A 199 6.42 -6.71 -2.83
CA GLU A 199 5.20 -5.96 -2.49
C GLU A 199 3.98 -6.59 -3.15
N VAL A 200 3.39 -7.59 -2.48
CA VAL A 200 2.23 -8.34 -2.99
C VAL A 200 0.93 -7.83 -2.38
N PHE A 201 -0.05 -7.53 -3.23
CA PHE A 201 -1.39 -7.05 -2.84
C PHE A 201 -2.54 -8.05 -3.10
N ASP A 202 -2.30 -9.22 -3.72
CA ASP A 202 -3.34 -10.25 -4.00
C ASP A 202 -2.92 -11.69 -3.56
N GLU A 203 -3.91 -12.57 -3.36
CA GLU A 203 -3.79 -13.94 -2.85
C GLU A 203 -3.52 -15.01 -3.94
N ASP A 204 -3.70 -14.70 -5.22
CA ASP A 204 -3.41 -15.60 -6.37
C ASP A 204 -2.18 -15.11 -7.17
N PRO A 205 -1.05 -15.86 -7.18
CA PRO A 205 0.18 -15.50 -7.92
C PRO A 205 0.03 -15.34 -9.44
N GLN A 206 -1.08 -15.81 -10.03
CA GLN A 206 -1.38 -15.61 -11.47
C GLN A 206 -2.17 -14.32 -11.73
N ASN A 207 -2.83 -13.76 -10.72
CA ASN A 207 -3.51 -12.47 -10.76
C ASN A 207 -2.69 -11.36 -10.10
N ASP A 208 -1.68 -11.75 -9.31
CA ASP A 208 -0.77 -10.86 -8.62
C ASP A 208 0.30 -10.32 -9.56
N THR A 209 0.06 -9.10 -10.01
CA THR A 209 0.97 -8.37 -10.87
C THR A 209 1.71 -7.27 -10.11
N THR A 210 2.53 -7.57 -9.10
CA THR A 210 3.28 -6.63 -8.21
C THR A 210 4.15 -5.52 -8.85
N GLY A 211 3.94 -5.15 -10.11
CA GLY A 211 4.55 -3.98 -10.68
C GLY A 211 3.75 -2.72 -10.47
N VAL A 212 4.15 -1.71 -11.22
CA VAL A 212 3.68 -0.34 -11.06
C VAL A 212 2.22 -0.27 -11.53
N HIS A 213 1.28 -0.40 -10.60
CA HIS A 213 -0.16 -0.53 -10.83
C HIS A 213 -0.89 0.79 -11.08
N LEU A 214 -2.11 0.65 -11.60
CA LEU A 214 -3.10 1.71 -11.75
C LEU A 214 -4.10 1.65 -10.58
N TRP A 215 -4.15 2.68 -9.74
CA TRP A 215 -5.02 2.71 -8.56
C TRP A 215 -6.39 3.33 -8.85
N SER A 216 -7.43 2.85 -8.15
CA SER A 216 -8.82 3.40 -8.12
C SER A 216 -8.84 4.90 -7.89
N SER A 217 -8.14 5.37 -6.87
CA SER A 217 -8.01 6.80 -6.56
C SER A 217 -7.35 7.60 -7.69
N SER A 218 -6.38 7.05 -8.41
CA SER A 218 -5.70 7.72 -9.52
C SER A 218 -6.60 7.84 -10.76
N ILE A 219 -7.42 6.82 -11.04
CA ILE A 219 -8.45 6.88 -12.10
C ILE A 219 -9.47 7.97 -11.79
N VAL A 220 -10.03 7.96 -10.57
CA VAL A 220 -11.00 8.97 -10.15
C VAL A 220 -10.36 10.37 -10.18
N ALA A 221 -9.10 10.48 -9.77
CA ALA A 221 -8.36 11.73 -9.86
C ALA A 221 -8.19 12.23 -11.29
N ALA A 222 -7.97 11.34 -12.26
CA ALA A 222 -7.85 11.71 -13.67
C ALA A 222 -9.15 12.29 -14.25
N PHE A 223 -10.33 11.82 -13.81
CA PHE A 223 -11.62 12.48 -14.14
C PHE A 223 -11.66 13.91 -13.62
N TRP A 224 -11.28 14.14 -12.36
CA TRP A 224 -11.18 15.51 -11.83
C TRP A 224 -10.17 16.36 -12.57
N MET A 225 -9.00 15.83 -12.95
CA MET A 225 -8.00 16.59 -13.70
C MET A 225 -8.55 17.02 -15.06
N ALA A 226 -9.31 16.17 -15.73
CA ALA A 226 -9.97 16.50 -16.98
C ALA A 226 -11.00 17.64 -16.81
N ASP A 227 -11.85 17.58 -15.79
CA ASP A 227 -12.86 18.61 -15.52
C ASP A 227 -12.25 19.93 -15.04
N LEU A 228 -11.21 19.88 -14.22
CA LEU A 228 -10.44 21.06 -13.82
C LEU A 228 -9.83 21.74 -15.06
N ALA A 229 -9.18 20.98 -15.95
CA ALA A 229 -8.60 21.51 -17.18
C ALA A 229 -9.66 22.07 -18.15
N LYS A 230 -10.86 21.48 -18.17
CA LYS A 230 -11.99 21.94 -18.99
C LYS A 230 -12.61 23.22 -18.46
N SER A 231 -12.67 23.37 -17.14
CA SER A 231 -13.29 24.53 -16.47
C SER A 231 -12.43 25.80 -16.51
N GLY A 232 -11.13 25.68 -16.81
CA GLY A 232 -10.24 26.81 -17.04
C GLY A 232 -8.78 26.42 -17.17
N ASP A 233 -7.91 27.44 -17.30
CA ASP A 233 -6.46 27.30 -17.43
C ASP A 233 -5.77 26.95 -16.09
N VAL A 234 -6.22 25.87 -15.44
CA VAL A 234 -5.76 25.45 -14.10
C VAL A 234 -4.29 25.05 -14.13
N PHE A 235 -3.86 24.27 -15.13
CA PHE A 235 -2.49 23.73 -15.20
C PHE A 235 -1.60 24.45 -16.22
N ALA A 236 -2.19 25.19 -17.16
CA ALA A 236 -1.46 25.83 -18.25
C ALA A 236 -0.41 26.83 -17.72
N GLY A 237 0.85 26.62 -18.08
CA GLY A 237 1.98 27.46 -17.64
C GLY A 237 2.25 27.41 -16.13
N ARG A 238 1.77 26.38 -15.43
CA ARG A 238 1.98 26.20 -13.98
C ARG A 238 3.12 25.24 -13.70
N ARG A 239 3.74 25.40 -12.53
CA ARG A 239 4.64 24.39 -11.95
C ARG A 239 3.81 23.38 -11.17
N VAL A 240 3.74 22.16 -11.70
CA VAL A 240 2.94 21.05 -11.17
C VAL A 240 3.87 19.98 -10.59
N ILE A 241 3.52 19.45 -9.42
CA ILE A 241 4.15 18.27 -8.82
C ILE A 241 3.08 17.29 -8.37
N GLU A 242 3.26 16.01 -8.70
CA GLU A 242 2.46 14.91 -8.18
C GLU A 242 3.30 14.16 -7.13
N LEU A 243 2.78 14.09 -5.90
CA LEU A 243 3.39 13.33 -4.81
C LEU A 243 2.88 11.88 -4.88
N GLY A 244 3.76 10.90 -4.71
CA GLY A 244 3.38 9.48 -4.69
C GLY A 244 2.72 9.05 -6.00
N CYS A 245 3.37 9.34 -7.12
CA CYS A 245 2.73 9.29 -8.44
C CYS A 245 2.40 7.87 -8.91
N GLY A 246 3.07 6.83 -8.39
CA GLY A 246 2.94 5.47 -8.92
C GLY A 246 3.22 5.44 -10.42
N CYS A 247 2.22 5.06 -11.24
CA CYS A 247 2.32 5.07 -12.70
C CYS A 247 2.22 6.47 -13.35
N GLY A 248 1.89 7.52 -12.59
CA GLY A 248 1.86 8.92 -13.03
C GLY A 248 0.58 9.36 -13.74
N LEU A 249 -0.51 8.60 -13.63
CA LEU A 249 -1.75 8.86 -14.37
C LEU A 249 -2.34 10.25 -14.05
N MET A 250 -2.39 10.67 -12.79
CA MET A 250 -3.04 11.94 -12.40
C MET A 250 -2.31 13.14 -13.01
N GLY A 251 -0.98 13.21 -12.90
CA GLY A 251 -0.16 14.26 -13.50
C GLY A 251 -0.17 14.24 -15.03
N LEU A 252 -0.15 13.05 -15.64
CA LEU A 252 -0.31 12.91 -17.09
C LEU A 252 -1.67 13.41 -17.57
N ALA A 253 -2.74 13.14 -16.82
CA ALA A 253 -4.07 13.67 -17.11
C ALA A 253 -4.11 15.20 -17.01
N ALA A 254 -3.54 15.78 -15.95
CA ALA A 254 -3.43 17.22 -15.81
C ALA A 254 -2.73 17.86 -17.03
N ALA A 255 -1.61 17.30 -17.48
CA ALA A 255 -0.89 17.82 -18.64
C ALA A 255 -1.63 17.61 -19.97
N ALA A 256 -2.14 16.41 -20.22
CA ALA A 256 -2.81 16.06 -21.48
C ALA A 256 -4.09 16.86 -21.69
N TYR A 257 -4.95 16.94 -20.66
CA TYR A 257 -6.19 17.71 -20.75
C TYR A 257 -5.94 19.22 -20.73
N SER A 258 -4.91 19.71 -20.02
CA SER A 258 -4.50 21.11 -20.13
C SER A 258 -4.20 21.49 -21.58
N ARG A 259 -3.39 20.68 -22.28
CA ARG A 259 -3.07 20.97 -23.69
C ARG A 259 -4.29 20.80 -24.59
N HIS A 260 -5.14 19.79 -24.34
CA HIS A 260 -6.36 19.57 -25.13
C HIS A 260 -7.29 20.76 -25.09
N PHE A 261 -7.61 21.28 -23.90
CA PHE A 261 -8.61 22.35 -23.75
C PHE A 261 -8.03 23.76 -23.94
N SER A 262 -6.80 24.01 -23.51
CA SER A 262 -6.19 25.35 -23.57
C SER A 262 -5.16 25.54 -24.68
N GLY A 263 -4.73 24.46 -25.34
CA GLY A 263 -3.58 24.46 -26.25
C GLY A 263 -2.22 24.57 -25.54
N ARG A 264 -2.20 24.65 -24.19
CA ARG A 264 -0.99 24.92 -23.40
C ARG A 264 -0.73 23.83 -22.37
N LEU A 265 0.55 23.52 -22.19
CA LEU A 265 1.05 22.56 -21.20
C LEU A 265 1.39 23.27 -19.88
N PRO A 266 1.55 22.53 -18.78
CA PRO A 266 2.28 23.00 -17.61
C PRO A 266 3.68 23.52 -17.99
N GLU A 267 4.18 24.50 -17.25
CA GLU A 267 5.59 24.92 -17.35
C GLU A 267 6.52 23.78 -16.90
N ARG A 268 6.11 23.08 -15.84
CA ARG A 268 6.80 21.94 -15.27
C ARG A 268 5.80 20.92 -14.76
N LEU A 269 6.12 19.64 -14.93
CA LEU A 269 5.45 18.52 -14.29
C LEU A 269 6.51 17.60 -13.68
N TYR A 270 6.50 17.47 -12.36
CA TYR A 270 7.28 16.46 -11.65
C TYR A 270 6.37 15.35 -11.16
N LEU A 271 6.56 14.15 -11.69
CA LEU A 271 5.96 12.92 -11.18
C LEU A 271 6.93 12.36 -10.14
N THR A 272 6.53 12.29 -8.87
CA THR A 272 7.47 11.98 -7.79
C THR A 272 7.04 10.79 -6.94
N ASP A 273 8.02 9.98 -6.57
CA ASP A 273 7.82 8.75 -5.81
C ASP A 273 9.13 8.37 -5.10
N VAL A 274 9.05 7.50 -4.10
CA VAL A 274 10.21 6.88 -3.45
C VAL A 274 10.66 5.61 -4.18
N SER A 275 9.74 4.93 -4.88
CA SER A 275 10.03 3.70 -5.60
C SER A 275 10.68 3.98 -6.95
N LYS A 276 11.93 3.52 -7.12
CA LYS A 276 12.65 3.61 -8.40
C LYS A 276 11.90 2.92 -9.54
N LEU A 277 11.25 1.79 -9.27
CA LEU A 277 10.46 1.04 -10.27
C LEU A 277 9.26 1.88 -10.74
N SER A 278 8.54 2.52 -9.80
CA SER A 278 7.45 3.45 -10.11
C SER A 278 7.93 4.60 -11.00
N LEU A 279 9.09 5.19 -10.68
CA LEU A 279 9.66 6.29 -11.44
C LEU A 279 10.08 5.90 -12.85
N GLU A 280 10.70 4.73 -13.03
CA GLU A 280 11.06 4.22 -14.35
C GLU A 280 9.81 3.97 -15.21
N ASN A 281 8.75 3.40 -14.62
CA ASN A 281 7.49 3.21 -15.32
C ASN A 281 6.76 4.52 -15.62
N ALA A 282 6.74 5.49 -14.69
CA ALA A 282 6.20 6.82 -14.91
C ALA A 282 6.97 7.54 -16.05
N GLY A 283 8.29 7.37 -16.11
CA GLY A 283 9.13 7.82 -17.22
C GLY A 283 8.73 7.19 -18.55
N ALA A 284 8.49 5.89 -18.59
CA ALA A 284 7.96 5.19 -19.76
C ALA A 284 6.56 5.71 -20.15
N ASN A 285 5.69 5.99 -19.18
CA ASN A 285 4.36 6.54 -19.43
C ASN A 285 4.39 7.97 -19.97
N ILE A 286 5.33 8.82 -19.56
CA ILE A 286 5.58 10.12 -20.21
C ILE A 286 5.87 9.91 -21.71
N GLN A 287 6.73 8.95 -22.06
CA GLN A 287 7.09 8.66 -23.45
C GLN A 287 5.92 8.06 -24.26
N LEU A 288 5.14 7.17 -23.65
CA LEU A 288 3.94 6.60 -24.29
C LEU A 288 2.91 7.66 -24.68
N ASN A 289 2.90 8.79 -23.97
CA ASN A 289 2.00 9.92 -24.22
C ASN A 289 2.66 11.07 -25.00
N ALA A 290 3.83 10.88 -25.62
CA ALA A 290 4.55 11.94 -26.31
C ALA A 290 3.71 12.72 -27.33
N ALA A 291 2.83 12.03 -28.07
CA ALA A 291 1.92 12.68 -29.02
C ALA A 291 0.97 13.69 -28.34
N LEU A 292 0.48 13.34 -27.14
CA LEU A 292 -0.37 14.21 -26.31
C LEU A 292 0.41 15.31 -25.61
N LEU A 293 1.68 15.07 -25.27
CA LEU A 293 2.51 16.00 -24.49
C LEU A 293 3.39 16.92 -25.36
N GLY A 294 3.50 16.67 -26.66
CA GLY A 294 4.20 17.52 -27.62
C GLY A 294 5.63 17.04 -27.92
N GLU A 295 6.29 17.70 -28.88
CA GLU A 295 7.60 17.27 -29.38
C GLU A 295 8.73 17.34 -28.34
N SER A 296 8.64 18.30 -27.39
CA SER A 296 9.59 18.42 -26.28
C SER A 296 8.96 17.96 -24.97
N LEU A 297 9.49 16.87 -24.41
CA LEU A 297 9.05 16.31 -23.13
C LEU A 297 9.85 16.84 -21.94
N SER A 298 10.74 17.82 -22.13
CA SER A 298 11.62 18.34 -21.07
C SER A 298 10.88 18.93 -19.87
N PHE A 299 9.61 19.30 -20.05
CA PHE A 299 8.77 19.84 -18.99
C PHE A 299 8.28 18.75 -18.01
N ALA A 300 8.14 17.49 -18.45
CA ALA A 300 7.63 16.38 -17.65
C ALA A 300 8.78 15.43 -17.26
N GLN A 301 8.97 15.20 -15.96
CA GLN A 301 10.07 14.38 -15.45
C GLN A 301 9.60 13.52 -14.28
N ALA A 302 9.97 12.23 -14.29
CA ALA A 302 9.86 11.37 -13.12
C ALA A 302 11.08 11.58 -12.23
N LYS A 303 10.88 11.90 -10.94
CA LYS A 303 11.96 12.22 -10.00
C LYS A 303 11.77 11.56 -8.65
N TYR A 304 12.87 11.09 -8.08
CA TYR A 304 12.89 10.60 -6.71
C TYR A 304 12.53 11.71 -5.74
N LEU A 305 11.60 11.41 -4.84
CA LEU A 305 11.24 12.29 -3.74
C LEU A 305 10.90 11.49 -2.49
N ASN A 306 11.74 11.60 -1.47
CA ASN A 306 11.34 11.27 -0.11
C ASN A 306 10.82 12.54 0.57
N TRP A 307 9.53 12.55 0.94
CA TRP A 307 8.87 13.71 1.55
C TRP A 307 9.52 14.16 2.85
N PHE A 308 10.16 13.24 3.58
CA PHE A 308 10.76 13.49 4.89
C PHE A 308 12.25 13.84 4.82
N ASP A 309 12.85 13.78 3.62
CA ASP A 309 14.21 14.23 3.37
C ASP A 309 14.24 15.59 2.66
N ARG A 310 14.66 16.61 3.41
CA ARG A 310 14.83 17.96 2.87
C ARG A 310 15.87 18.04 1.75
N GLN A 311 16.90 17.19 1.75
CA GLN A 311 17.87 17.14 0.67
C GLN A 311 17.24 16.59 -0.61
N SER A 312 16.40 15.55 -0.50
CA SER A 312 15.59 15.04 -1.60
C SER A 312 14.70 16.11 -2.20
N ILE A 313 14.09 16.99 -1.40
CA ILE A 313 13.29 18.11 -1.93
C ILE A 313 14.17 19.10 -2.68
N GLN A 314 15.34 19.47 -2.13
CA GLN A 314 16.24 20.40 -2.78
C GLN A 314 16.81 19.86 -4.11
N SER A 315 16.98 18.54 -4.22
CA SER A 315 17.51 17.90 -5.42
C SER A 315 16.49 17.76 -6.56
N LEU A 316 15.19 17.96 -6.29
CA LEU A 316 14.15 17.97 -7.34
C LEU A 316 14.41 19.03 -8.41
N ASP A 317 14.92 20.20 -8.03
CA ASP A 317 15.25 21.27 -8.97
C ASP A 317 16.51 22.01 -8.48
N PRO A 318 17.71 21.46 -8.75
CA PRO A 318 18.97 22.02 -8.25
C PRO A 318 19.23 23.44 -8.78
N THR A 319 18.57 23.81 -9.88
CA THR A 319 18.66 25.14 -10.49
C THR A 319 17.73 26.16 -9.84
N ASN A 320 16.80 25.71 -9.00
CA ASN A 320 15.87 26.56 -8.26
C ASN A 320 16.21 26.56 -6.75
N PRO A 321 17.03 27.52 -6.26
CA PRO A 321 17.32 27.63 -4.84
C PRO A 321 16.07 27.98 -4.00
N GLY A 322 14.99 28.46 -4.62
CA GLY A 322 13.70 28.74 -3.99
C GLY A 322 12.65 27.69 -4.31
N ILE A 323 12.98 26.40 -4.25
CA ILE A 323 12.01 25.33 -4.56
C ILE A 323 10.84 25.30 -3.57
N TRP A 324 11.10 25.66 -2.31
CA TRP A 324 10.09 25.89 -1.30
C TRP A 324 9.18 27.05 -1.71
N GLY A 325 7.87 26.81 -1.73
CA GLY A 325 6.87 27.78 -2.16
C GLY A 325 6.87 28.04 -3.68
N SER A 326 7.38 27.13 -4.50
CA SER A 326 7.47 27.32 -5.96
C SER A 326 6.43 26.56 -6.77
N PHE A 327 5.68 25.63 -6.16
CA PHE A 327 4.69 24.84 -6.90
C PHE A 327 3.32 25.52 -6.85
N ASP A 328 2.81 25.85 -8.04
CA ASP A 328 1.47 26.41 -8.18
C ASP A 328 0.39 25.35 -7.96
N ILE A 329 0.70 24.10 -8.33
CA ILE A 329 -0.21 22.98 -8.23
C ILE A 329 0.54 21.80 -7.60
N ILE A 330 -0.01 21.29 -6.52
CA ILE A 330 0.40 20.00 -5.95
C ILE A 330 -0.76 19.02 -6.18
N LEU A 331 -0.45 17.84 -6.68
CA LEU A 331 -1.39 16.75 -6.94
C LEU A 331 -1.05 15.58 -6.02
N GLY A 332 -2.08 14.84 -5.59
CA GLY A 332 -1.90 13.60 -4.88
C GLY A 332 -3.19 12.78 -4.83
N SER A 333 -3.04 11.46 -4.73
CA SER A 333 -4.16 10.56 -4.53
C SER A 333 -3.78 9.48 -3.53
N ASP A 334 -4.63 9.23 -2.53
CA ASP A 334 -4.41 8.23 -1.47
C ASP A 334 -2.96 8.25 -0.91
N LEU A 335 -2.49 9.41 -0.43
CA LEU A 335 -1.10 9.57 0.03
C LEU A 335 -0.85 9.08 1.46
N VAL A 336 -1.91 8.99 2.26
CA VAL A 336 -1.81 8.86 3.71
C VAL A 336 -2.38 7.53 4.17
N TYR A 337 -1.56 6.81 4.95
CA TYR A 337 -1.85 5.46 5.44
C TYR A 337 -1.72 5.31 6.96
N ASN A 338 -1.22 6.34 7.66
CA ASN A 338 -1.11 6.41 9.12
C ASN A 338 -1.03 7.86 9.63
N SER A 339 -1.14 8.05 10.94
CA SER A 339 -1.18 9.36 11.61
C SER A 339 0.10 10.18 11.51
N ASP A 340 1.27 9.55 11.48
CA ASP A 340 2.55 10.28 11.42
C ASP A 340 2.78 10.91 10.05
N MET A 341 2.35 10.20 8.99
CA MET A 341 2.37 10.73 7.63
C MET A 341 1.47 11.95 7.49
N GLU A 342 0.30 11.98 8.14
CA GLU A 342 -0.66 13.09 8.05
C GLU A 342 -0.01 14.43 8.42
N ILE A 343 0.68 14.47 9.57
CA ILE A 343 1.27 15.69 10.12
C ILE A 343 2.50 16.12 9.33
N GLN A 344 3.36 15.16 8.97
CA GLN A 344 4.61 15.49 8.28
C GLN A 344 4.34 15.90 6.84
N LEU A 345 3.49 15.17 6.12
CA LEU A 345 3.14 15.47 4.74
C LEU A 345 2.37 16.80 4.63
N SER A 346 1.50 17.15 5.59
CA SER A 346 0.79 18.43 5.56
C SER A 346 1.75 19.62 5.63
N ARG A 347 2.84 19.51 6.39
CA ARG A 347 3.91 20.52 6.45
C ARG A 347 4.68 20.60 5.14
N VAL A 348 5.04 19.46 4.56
CA VAL A 348 5.74 19.41 3.25
C VAL A 348 4.89 20.08 2.17
N ILE A 349 3.60 19.75 2.10
CA ILE A 349 2.66 20.38 1.16
C ILE A 349 2.59 21.89 1.40
N SER A 350 2.40 22.30 2.66
CA SER A 350 2.36 23.72 3.00
C SER A 350 3.66 24.42 2.62
N ASP A 351 4.83 23.83 2.82
CA ASP A 351 6.12 24.44 2.49
C ASP A 351 6.40 24.47 0.97
N LEU A 352 5.95 23.49 0.19
CA LEU A 352 6.13 23.43 -1.26
C LEU A 352 5.18 24.37 -2.01
N LEU A 353 3.99 24.60 -1.48
CA LEU A 353 2.92 25.33 -2.15
C LEU A 353 3.23 26.81 -2.30
N SER A 354 3.11 27.35 -3.51
CA SER A 354 3.29 28.78 -3.76
C SER A 354 2.23 29.62 -3.03
N PRO A 355 2.44 30.95 -2.87
CA PRO A 355 1.47 31.81 -2.17
C PRO A 355 0.06 31.75 -2.74
N LEU A 356 -0.08 31.51 -4.05
CA LEU A 356 -1.36 31.36 -4.76
C LEU A 356 -1.62 29.91 -5.20
N GLY A 357 -0.83 28.97 -4.67
CA GLY A 357 -0.88 27.58 -5.08
C GLY A 357 -2.13 26.88 -4.58
N THR A 358 -2.49 25.79 -5.26
CA THR A 358 -3.58 24.89 -4.86
C THR A 358 -3.08 23.45 -4.79
N PHE A 359 -3.40 22.77 -3.70
CA PHE A 359 -3.25 21.33 -3.55
C PHE A 359 -4.57 20.65 -3.89
N TYR A 360 -4.55 19.72 -4.85
CA TYR A 360 -5.67 18.85 -5.19
C TYR A 360 -5.35 17.44 -4.72
N TYR A 361 -6.19 16.94 -3.81
CA TYR A 361 -6.03 15.64 -3.19
C TYR A 361 -7.28 14.79 -3.38
N VAL A 362 -7.11 13.60 -3.93
CA VAL A 362 -8.21 12.65 -4.12
C VAL A 362 -8.05 11.49 -3.16
N HIS A 363 -9.09 11.20 -2.38
CA HIS A 363 -9.05 10.10 -1.43
C HIS A 363 -10.41 9.41 -1.29
N ARG A 364 -10.38 8.22 -0.70
CA ARG A 364 -11.58 7.48 -0.30
C ARG A 364 -12.15 7.98 1.02
N HIS A 365 -13.48 7.87 1.18
CA HIS A 365 -14.22 8.29 2.37
C HIS A 365 -13.98 7.40 3.59
N ASP A 366 -13.89 6.10 3.35
CA ASP A 366 -13.78 5.06 4.39
C ASP A 366 -12.40 5.01 5.07
N ARG A 367 -11.46 5.85 4.66
CA ARG A 367 -10.15 5.97 5.31
C ARG A 367 -10.21 6.94 6.49
N LEU A 368 -10.10 6.41 7.71
CA LEU A 368 -10.02 7.18 8.95
C LEU A 368 -8.94 8.29 8.89
N SER A 369 -7.82 8.04 8.20
CA SER A 369 -6.74 9.01 8.02
C SER A 369 -7.09 10.23 7.16
N ALA A 370 -8.14 10.17 6.33
CA ALA A 370 -8.49 11.29 5.45
C ALA A 370 -9.00 12.50 6.23
N SER A 371 -9.86 12.28 7.23
CA SER A 371 -10.36 13.37 8.10
C SER A 371 -9.23 13.99 8.91
N ASN A 372 -8.31 13.17 9.42
CA ASN A 372 -7.18 13.65 10.20
C ASN A 372 -6.19 14.43 9.32
N PHE A 373 -5.96 13.97 8.08
CA PHE A 373 -5.09 14.67 7.15
C PHE A 373 -5.62 16.07 6.80
N ARG A 374 -6.94 16.20 6.59
CA ARG A 374 -7.57 17.51 6.43
C ARG A 374 -7.30 18.43 7.62
N SER A 375 -7.51 17.94 8.85
CA SER A 375 -7.19 18.71 10.07
C SER A 375 -5.71 19.07 10.15
N ALA A 376 -4.81 18.17 9.74
CA ALA A 376 -3.37 18.43 9.69
C ALA A 376 -2.99 19.52 8.66
N LEU A 377 -3.66 19.55 7.50
CA LEU A 377 -3.49 20.61 6.49
C LEU A 377 -3.99 21.97 7.01
N GLU A 378 -5.14 22.00 7.68
CA GLU A 378 -5.68 23.21 8.30
C GLU A 378 -4.77 23.75 9.42
N ALA A 379 -4.21 22.85 10.23
CA ALA A 379 -3.20 23.18 11.24
C ALA A 379 -1.88 23.69 10.62
N ALA A 380 -1.52 23.21 9.43
CA ALA A 380 -0.38 23.71 8.64
C ALA A 380 -0.65 25.04 7.93
N GLY A 381 -1.80 25.69 8.18
CA GLY A 381 -2.13 27.02 7.69
C GLY A 381 -2.89 27.04 6.37
N LEU A 382 -3.44 25.91 5.92
CA LEU A 382 -4.24 25.83 4.71
C LEU A 382 -5.74 25.97 5.00
N ILE A 383 -6.50 26.38 4.00
CA ILE A 383 -7.96 26.34 3.96
C ILE A 383 -8.33 25.15 3.09
N CYS A 384 -9.06 24.18 3.65
CA CYS A 384 -9.48 22.98 2.95
C CYS A 384 -10.98 23.04 2.60
N GLN A 385 -11.30 22.68 1.37
CA GLN A 385 -12.66 22.46 0.88
C GLN A 385 -12.74 21.06 0.30
N GLU A 386 -13.89 20.41 0.39
CA GLU A 386 -14.03 19.02 0.00
C GLU A 386 -15.33 18.82 -0.75
N ALA A 387 -15.29 18.04 -1.83
CA ALA A 387 -16.46 17.72 -2.64
C ALA A 387 -16.48 16.22 -2.98
N PRO A 388 -17.62 15.53 -2.86
CA PRO A 388 -17.74 14.13 -3.26
C PRO A 388 -17.63 13.99 -4.79
N SER A 389 -17.14 12.84 -5.24
CA SER A 389 -17.07 12.51 -6.66
C SER A 389 -18.47 12.43 -7.28
N PRO A 390 -18.70 13.03 -8.46
CA PRO A 390 -19.88 12.74 -9.27
C PRO A 390 -20.03 11.22 -9.52
N GLU A 391 -21.27 10.74 -9.61
CA GLU A 391 -21.57 9.32 -9.86
C GLU A 391 -20.90 8.79 -11.14
N GLU A 392 -20.73 9.66 -12.15
CA GLU A 392 -20.05 9.34 -13.41
C GLU A 392 -18.56 9.01 -13.24
N TYR A 393 -17.91 9.44 -12.16
CA TYR A 393 -16.50 9.13 -11.90
C TYR A 393 -16.30 7.73 -11.33
N ALA A 394 -17.35 7.11 -10.79
CA ALA A 394 -17.32 5.70 -10.37
C ALA A 394 -17.28 4.74 -11.57
N ARG A 395 -17.38 5.25 -12.82
CA ARG A 395 -17.27 4.44 -14.02
C ARG A 395 -15.80 4.11 -14.29
N ASN A 396 -15.45 2.83 -14.21
CA ASN A 396 -14.13 2.39 -14.65
C ASN A 396 -14.02 2.52 -16.20
N PRO A 397 -13.07 3.34 -16.70
CA PRO A 397 -12.91 3.57 -18.14
C PRO A 397 -12.51 2.31 -18.93
N LEU A 398 -12.03 1.25 -18.26
CA LEU A 398 -11.68 -0.02 -18.89
C LEU A 398 -12.89 -0.88 -19.26
N TYR A 399 -14.08 -0.66 -18.67
CA TYR A 399 -15.29 -1.41 -19.02
C TYR A 399 -15.68 -1.25 -20.50
N ALA A 400 -15.35 -0.11 -21.11
CA ALA A 400 -15.58 0.13 -22.54
C ALA A 400 -14.72 -0.77 -23.44
N GLN A 401 -13.65 -1.38 -22.91
CA GLN A 401 -12.72 -2.23 -23.64
C GLN A 401 -12.94 -3.72 -23.33
N SER A 402 -13.04 -4.07 -22.05
CA SER A 402 -13.34 -5.44 -21.61
C SER A 402 -13.81 -5.44 -20.16
N GLN A 403 -14.97 -6.05 -19.93
CA GLN A 403 -15.49 -6.25 -18.58
C GLN A 403 -14.57 -7.13 -17.74
N GLN A 404 -14.02 -8.22 -18.32
CA GLN A 404 -13.11 -9.10 -17.60
C GLN A 404 -11.82 -8.38 -17.16
N VAL A 405 -11.28 -7.48 -18.00
CA VAL A 405 -10.08 -6.68 -17.68
C VAL A 405 -10.40 -5.62 -16.63
N ALA A 406 -11.59 -5.00 -16.74
CA ALA A 406 -12.07 -4.05 -15.75
C ALA A 406 -12.30 -4.70 -14.37
N ASP A 407 -12.87 -5.90 -14.34
CA ASP A 407 -13.12 -6.64 -13.10
C ASP A 407 -11.81 -7.14 -12.49
N SER A 408 -10.88 -7.68 -13.30
CA SER A 408 -9.62 -8.24 -12.80
C SER A 408 -8.65 -7.17 -12.25
N LEU A 409 -8.68 -5.96 -12.79
CA LEU A 409 -7.75 -4.88 -12.42
C LEU A 409 -8.35 -3.87 -11.44
N PHE A 410 -9.68 -3.82 -11.35
CA PHE A 410 -10.40 -2.71 -10.70
C PHE A 410 -11.64 -3.19 -9.94
N ASN A 411 -11.48 -4.23 -9.12
CA ASN A 411 -12.53 -4.70 -8.21
C ASN A 411 -13.05 -3.59 -7.27
N GLU A 412 -12.23 -2.59 -6.91
CA GLU A 412 -12.60 -1.55 -5.95
C GLU A 412 -13.58 -0.48 -6.47
N LEU A 413 -13.63 -0.21 -7.79
CA LEU A 413 -14.61 0.76 -8.33
C LEU A 413 -16.02 0.14 -8.48
N SER A 414 -16.13 -1.18 -8.29
CA SER A 414 -17.41 -1.89 -8.28
C SER A 414 -18.08 -1.90 -6.89
N THR A 415 -17.35 -1.56 -5.83
CA THR A 415 -17.86 -1.39 -4.47
C THR A 415 -18.35 0.05 -4.24
N HIS A 416 -19.25 0.27 -3.27
CA HIS A 416 -19.84 1.58 -2.93
C HIS A 416 -18.81 2.54 -2.27
N SER A 417 -17.58 2.61 -2.79
CA SER A 417 -16.52 3.46 -2.27
C SER A 417 -16.75 4.90 -2.72
N GLU A 418 -17.03 5.79 -1.78
CA GLU A 418 -17.18 7.22 -2.04
C GLU A 418 -15.80 7.88 -2.11
N PHE A 419 -15.53 8.60 -3.19
CA PHE A 419 -14.29 9.38 -3.35
C PHE A 419 -14.57 10.85 -3.13
N TYR A 420 -13.56 11.57 -2.65
CA TYR A 420 -13.63 13.00 -2.38
C TYR A 420 -12.43 13.72 -2.99
N LEU A 421 -12.69 14.91 -3.54
CA LEU A 421 -11.66 15.86 -3.90
C LEU A 421 -11.54 16.90 -2.79
N LEU A 422 -10.41 16.86 -2.09
CA LEU A 422 -9.98 17.90 -1.19
C LEU A 422 -9.14 18.93 -1.95
N VAL A 423 -9.53 20.19 -1.83
CA VAL A 423 -8.85 21.35 -2.38
C VAL A 423 -8.30 22.17 -1.23
N ALA A 424 -6.98 22.29 -1.12
CA ALA A 424 -6.32 23.09 -0.08
C ALA A 424 -5.54 24.27 -0.68
N ARG A 425 -5.64 25.44 -0.04
CA ARG A 425 -4.94 26.68 -0.42
C ARG A 425 -4.40 27.37 0.81
N ARG A 426 -3.38 28.23 0.68
CA ARG A 426 -2.93 29.06 1.80
C ARG A 426 -4.03 30.05 2.22
N LYS A 427 -4.08 30.34 3.53
CA LYS A 427 -4.96 31.36 4.13
C LYS A 427 -4.68 32.77 3.61
#